data_AF-A0A6C2UJN4-F1
#
_entry.id   AF-A0A6C2UJN4-F1
#
_cell.length_a   1.000
_cell.length_b   1.000
_cell.length_c   1.000
_cell.angle_alpha   90.00
_cell.angle_beta   90.00
_cell.angle_gamma   90.00
#
_symmetry.space_group_name_H-M   'P 1'
#
loop_
_entity.id
_entity.type
_entity.pdbx_description
1 polymer ?
#
loop_
_entity_poly.entity_id
_entity_poly.type
_entity_poly.pdbx_seq_one_letter_code
_entity_poly.pdbx_strand_id
1 'polypeptide(L)'
;MKNLYIPLFVFVATATIAAPSVKIYPDENRAPLGTDAQVRVEEMEAGKFNRPEFRIPDAQYRPGWEQLRNHPVPKWLEDGKFGIYTHWGLYSIPGNKEASNTYIRYMYKDPADSKKGAPSVSTLHKERYGDPTEFGYSDFTKKFLCEGFNGQEYVDVMKDAGAKFGGLCIVHHDGFLLWDSDVVPWNVGKMGPKRDIYGEFVEAAKASDFKTIATFHHARSFGYATSKLEESDFTAEEKSKLDLFNPKFDTWYFPKWGKADAKLFNELWLKKVREVIDKYNPDSLWFDGLKPSDHCAEASHLDFMNYYYEKNAKLGKEVTVFNKLPGTQIFNFPQGVGIKCYEGGRDQPPYATGPFLVDKAISYPWSYVENKQYKFGPDYHVDALIDMVSRGGYYFLSLTPMGDGTIPPKEKEICGEIGNWLRVNGDAIYGTRMWKIATEGPLGTFMYKADRGIIYWDYRESNKKGQIRFTQKGDSMYAIFLDWEDDEFTIRSLGKDMIPNATIESVELLGHDVELKVKQKADALVIQSPSKKPHNYAYAFKIKLVGDVGDKMVAGQPFTMAEESMTYDEIDQKHFKR
;
A
#
# COMPACT_ATOMS: atom_id res chain seq x y z
N MET A 1 39.42 -41.19 60.14
CA MET A 1 40.64 -40.48 59.71
C MET A 1 40.60 -40.32 58.20
N LYS A 2 40.67 -39.06 57.73
CA LYS A 2 41.14 -38.59 56.41
C LYS A 2 40.51 -39.21 55.14
N ASN A 3 39.66 -38.46 54.46
CA ASN A 3 40.14 -37.59 53.37
C ASN A 3 39.06 -36.60 52.92
N LEU A 4 39.53 -35.36 52.80
CA LEU A 4 38.82 -34.14 52.45
C LEU A 4 38.61 -34.14 50.93
N TYR A 5 37.37 -33.99 50.45
CA TYR A 5 37.08 -33.60 49.06
C TYR A 5 36.34 -32.27 49.09
N ILE A 6 37.03 -31.22 48.66
CA ILE A 6 36.51 -29.87 48.48
C ILE A 6 35.87 -29.82 47.08
N PRO A 7 34.61 -29.39 46.91
CA PRO A 7 34.01 -29.28 45.60
C PRO A 7 34.48 -27.99 44.93
N LEU A 8 35.12 -28.12 43.76
CA LEU A 8 35.38 -26.98 42.89
C LEU A 8 34.12 -26.69 42.07
N PHE A 9 33.19 -25.90 42.61
CA PHE A 9 32.12 -25.32 41.80
C PHE A 9 32.68 -24.12 41.04
N VAL A 10 32.98 -24.34 39.76
CA VAL A 10 33.19 -23.25 38.81
C VAL A 10 31.84 -22.56 38.63
N PHE A 11 31.71 -21.35 39.17
CA PHE A 11 30.65 -20.43 38.78
C PHE A 11 30.90 -20.02 37.34
N VAL A 12 30.26 -20.71 36.39
CA VAL A 12 30.03 -20.12 35.07
C VAL A 12 28.97 -19.06 35.29
N ALA A 13 29.39 -17.80 35.33
CA ALA A 13 28.47 -16.69 35.19
C ALA A 13 27.83 -16.82 33.80
N THR A 14 26.65 -17.45 33.72
CA THR A 14 25.77 -17.24 32.58
C THR A 14 25.32 -15.80 32.68
N ALA A 15 26.04 -14.91 32.01
CA ALA A 15 25.48 -13.66 31.58
C ALA A 15 24.24 -14.02 30.76
N THR A 16 23.07 -13.89 31.37
CA THR A 16 21.83 -13.77 30.64
C THR A 16 22.01 -12.54 29.76
N ILE A 17 22.39 -12.78 28.50
CA ILE A 17 22.21 -11.80 27.45
C ILE A 17 20.70 -11.57 27.46
N ALA A 18 20.28 -10.43 28.01
CA ALA A 18 18.92 -9.97 27.85
C ALA A 18 18.64 -10.03 26.34
N ALA A 19 17.58 -10.76 25.96
CA ALA A 19 17.11 -10.73 24.59
C ALA A 19 17.05 -9.25 24.18
N PRO A 20 17.64 -8.85 23.04
CA PRO A 20 17.66 -7.45 22.64
C PRO A 20 16.23 -6.91 22.75
N SER A 21 16.07 -5.85 23.55
CA SER A 21 14.79 -5.19 23.75
C SER A 21 14.16 -4.95 22.38
N VAL A 22 12.93 -5.44 22.23
CA VAL A 22 12.15 -5.39 20.99
C VAL A 22 12.18 -3.96 20.44
N LYS A 23 12.60 -3.81 19.19
CA LYS A 23 12.80 -2.52 18.53
C LYS A 23 11.45 -1.93 18.12
N ILE A 24 10.83 -1.21 19.04
CA ILE A 24 9.52 -0.60 18.81
C ILE A 24 9.76 0.83 18.30
N TYR A 25 9.24 1.15 17.12
CA TYR A 25 9.08 2.55 16.68
C TYR A 25 8.16 3.29 17.66
N PRO A 26 8.65 4.29 18.42
CA PRO A 26 7.79 5.04 19.31
C PRO A 26 6.91 5.97 18.46
N ASP A 27 5.60 5.73 18.52
CA ASP A 27 4.63 6.67 17.94
C ASP A 27 4.35 7.70 19.04
N GLU A 28 5.26 8.68 19.14
CA GLU A 28 5.21 9.71 20.17
C GLU A 28 4.08 10.72 19.91
N ASN A 29 3.43 10.64 18.74
CA ASN A 29 2.39 11.56 18.32
C ASN A 29 1.04 10.89 18.19
N ARG A 30 0.19 11.14 19.17
CA ARG A 30 -1.18 10.66 19.16
C ARG A 30 -2.08 11.81 18.75
N ALA A 31 -2.61 11.76 17.53
CA ALA A 31 -3.82 12.51 17.25
C ALA A 31 -4.90 12.05 18.25
N PRO A 32 -5.55 12.96 19.00
CA PRO A 32 -6.69 12.60 19.83
C PRO A 32 -7.68 11.69 19.05
N LEU A 33 -7.90 10.48 19.56
CA LEU A 33 -8.97 9.63 19.09
C LEU A 33 -10.23 9.88 19.92
N GLY A 34 -11.38 9.57 19.34
CA GLY A 34 -12.61 9.47 20.12
C GLY A 34 -12.47 8.47 21.27
N THR A 35 -13.25 8.66 22.33
CA THR A 35 -13.15 7.90 23.59
C THR A 35 -13.12 6.38 23.39
N ASP A 36 -14.01 5.82 22.57
CA ASP A 36 -14.07 4.37 22.36
C ASP A 36 -12.83 3.81 21.63
N ALA A 37 -12.30 4.59 20.69
CA ALA A 37 -11.07 4.22 19.98
C ALA A 37 -9.87 4.26 20.94
N GLN A 38 -9.79 5.29 21.79
CA GLN A 38 -8.76 5.40 22.82
C GLN A 38 -8.73 4.16 23.73
N VAL A 39 -9.89 3.74 24.24
CA VAL A 39 -10.02 2.54 25.10
C VAL A 39 -9.50 1.27 24.39
N ARG A 40 -9.90 1.04 23.14
CA ARG A 40 -9.43 -0.14 22.37
C ARG A 40 -7.92 -0.13 22.18
N VAL A 41 -7.33 1.04 21.98
CA VAL A 41 -5.88 1.18 21.86
C VAL A 41 -5.20 0.89 23.19
N GLU A 42 -5.73 1.40 24.30
CA GLU A 42 -5.20 1.12 25.65
C GLU A 42 -5.24 -0.37 25.99
N GLU A 43 -6.34 -1.07 25.68
CA GLU A 43 -6.46 -2.53 25.85
C GLU A 43 -5.42 -3.29 25.02
N MET A 44 -5.14 -2.83 23.80
CA MET A 44 -4.14 -3.42 22.92
C MET A 44 -2.71 -3.16 23.42
N GLU A 45 -2.43 -1.92 23.84
CA GLU A 45 -1.15 -1.50 24.42
C GLU A 45 -0.87 -2.21 25.74
N ALA A 46 -1.91 -2.56 26.49
CA ALA A 46 -1.83 -3.37 27.71
C ALA A 46 -1.34 -4.82 27.49
N GLY A 47 -1.01 -5.25 26.25
CA GLY A 47 -0.04 -6.35 26.19
C GLY A 47 0.36 -7.06 24.90
N LYS A 48 -0.04 -6.76 23.65
CA LYS A 48 0.26 -7.71 22.54
C LYS A 48 0.43 -7.20 21.09
N PHE A 49 0.61 -5.92 20.78
CA PHE A 49 0.85 -5.48 19.38
C PHE A 49 2.34 -5.28 19.04
N ASN A 50 2.85 -5.99 18.03
CA ASN A 50 4.18 -5.73 17.48
C ASN A 50 4.12 -4.57 16.49
N ARG A 51 4.86 -3.49 16.77
CA ARG A 51 4.93 -2.36 15.86
C ARG A 51 5.82 -2.68 14.66
N PRO A 52 5.49 -2.18 13.47
CA PRO A 52 6.38 -2.23 12.31
C PRO A 52 7.75 -1.63 12.62
N GLU A 53 8.80 -2.21 12.03
CA GLU A 53 10.17 -1.73 12.14
C GLU A 53 10.63 -1.06 10.85
N PHE A 54 11.59 -0.13 10.96
CA PHE A 54 12.29 0.44 9.81
C PHE A 54 13.59 -0.29 9.54
N ARG A 55 14.06 -0.20 8.29
CA ARG A 55 15.41 -0.69 7.97
C ARG A 55 16.45 0.15 8.67
N ILE A 56 17.46 -0.52 9.20
CA ILE A 56 18.67 0.09 9.72
C ILE A 56 19.70 0.01 8.58
N PRO A 57 20.18 1.16 8.07
CA PRO A 57 21.23 1.18 7.06
C PRO A 57 22.54 0.55 7.55
N ASP A 58 23.28 -0.06 6.63
CA ASP A 58 24.69 -0.35 6.88
C ASP A 58 25.45 0.97 7.12
N ALA A 59 26.44 0.93 8.01
CA ALA A 59 27.17 2.13 8.46
C ALA A 59 27.75 2.95 7.30
N GLN A 60 28.26 2.29 6.26
CA GLN A 60 28.84 2.94 5.08
C GLN A 60 27.81 3.73 4.24
N TYR A 61 26.52 3.39 4.33
CA TYR A 61 25.44 3.97 3.51
C TYR A 61 24.59 5.00 4.27
N ARG A 62 24.74 5.10 5.60
CA ARG A 62 24.00 6.06 6.45
C ARG A 62 24.01 7.49 5.93
N PRO A 63 25.16 8.08 5.49
CA PRO A 63 25.16 9.45 5.00
C PRO A 63 24.27 9.66 3.77
N GLY A 64 24.19 8.66 2.88
CA GLY A 64 23.33 8.72 1.70
C GLY A 64 21.85 8.66 2.06
N TRP A 65 21.49 7.80 3.00
CA TRP A 65 20.10 7.74 3.48
C TRP A 65 19.70 9.01 4.23
N GLU A 66 20.61 9.59 5.03
CA GLU A 66 20.35 10.82 5.77
C GLU A 66 19.97 11.98 4.83
N GLN A 67 20.62 12.08 3.67
CA GLN A 67 20.26 13.06 2.64
C GLN A 67 18.85 12.88 2.08
N LEU A 68 18.34 11.64 2.07
CA LEU A 68 17.03 11.28 1.53
C LEU A 68 15.88 11.40 2.56
N ARG A 69 16.19 11.53 3.86
CA ARG A 69 15.22 11.42 4.97
C ARG A 69 14.15 12.50 5.05
N ASN A 70 14.30 13.61 4.35
CA ASN A 70 13.45 14.77 4.52
C ASN A 70 12.97 15.32 3.17
N HIS A 71 12.92 14.48 2.13
CA HIS A 71 12.26 14.88 0.89
C HIS A 71 10.79 15.20 1.20
N PRO A 72 10.32 16.42 0.87
CA PRO A 72 8.99 16.85 1.23
C PRO A 72 7.93 16.00 0.52
N VAL A 73 6.78 15.86 1.16
CA VAL A 73 5.63 15.24 0.52
C VAL A 73 5.19 16.11 -0.65
N PRO A 74 5.09 15.58 -1.87
CA PRO A 74 4.64 16.37 -3.01
C PRO A 74 3.23 16.92 -2.81
N LYS A 75 3.01 18.18 -3.20
CA LYS A 75 1.70 18.84 -3.03
C LYS A 75 0.57 18.09 -3.73
N TRP A 76 0.86 17.52 -4.90
CA TRP A 76 -0.11 16.71 -5.65
C TRP A 76 -0.59 15.48 -4.87
N LEU A 77 0.26 14.87 -4.05
CA LEU A 77 -0.09 13.72 -3.22
C LEU A 77 -0.85 14.18 -1.98
N GLU A 78 -0.35 15.22 -1.32
CA GLU A 78 -0.98 15.79 -0.15
C GLU A 78 -2.43 16.18 -0.39
N ASP A 79 -2.73 16.77 -1.56
CA ASP A 79 -4.08 17.19 -1.90
C ASP A 79 -4.87 16.11 -2.63
N GLY A 80 -4.17 15.17 -3.27
CA GLY A 80 -4.74 14.15 -4.15
C GLY A 80 -5.51 13.05 -3.43
N LYS A 81 -5.06 12.63 -2.24
CA LYS A 81 -5.71 11.66 -1.31
C LYS A 81 -5.98 10.23 -1.80
N PHE A 82 -6.52 10.08 -3.00
CA PHE A 82 -6.97 8.83 -3.57
C PHE A 82 -6.23 8.53 -4.88
N GLY A 83 -5.72 7.31 -4.99
CA GLY A 83 -5.12 6.81 -6.20
C GLY A 83 -5.54 5.38 -6.54
N ILE A 84 -5.31 5.00 -7.79
CA ILE A 84 -5.63 3.67 -8.30
C ILE A 84 -4.44 3.10 -9.08
N TYR A 85 -4.11 1.84 -8.87
CA TYR A 85 -3.19 1.10 -9.73
C TYR A 85 -3.74 -0.26 -10.11
N THR A 86 -2.93 -1.09 -10.78
CA THR A 86 -3.36 -2.41 -11.23
C THR A 86 -2.36 -3.49 -10.85
N HIS A 87 -2.86 -4.71 -10.68
CA HIS A 87 -2.05 -5.93 -10.64
C HIS A 87 -2.41 -6.78 -11.87
N TRP A 88 -1.62 -6.64 -12.91
CA TRP A 88 -1.85 -7.24 -14.22
C TRP A 88 -0.52 -7.69 -14.84
N GLY A 89 -0.54 -8.82 -15.55
CA GLY A 89 0.63 -9.43 -16.16
C GLY A 89 0.30 -10.80 -16.73
N LEU A 90 1.32 -11.59 -17.10
CA LEU A 90 1.13 -12.94 -17.67
C LEU A 90 0.28 -13.83 -16.76
N TYR A 91 0.45 -13.70 -15.44
CA TYR A 91 -0.32 -14.42 -14.42
C TYR A 91 -1.83 -14.11 -14.42
N SER A 92 -2.30 -13.05 -15.11
CA SER A 92 -3.72 -12.78 -15.30
C SER A 92 -4.36 -13.65 -16.38
N ILE A 93 -3.60 -14.17 -17.35
CA ILE A 93 -4.12 -15.06 -18.41
C ILE A 93 -4.78 -16.33 -17.86
N PRO A 94 -4.15 -17.09 -16.96
CA PRO A 94 -4.76 -18.32 -16.45
C PRO A 94 -6.00 -18.07 -15.60
N GLY A 95 -6.23 -16.84 -15.08
CA GLY A 95 -7.36 -16.55 -14.21
C GLY A 95 -7.49 -17.50 -13.02
N ASN A 96 -6.38 -18.09 -12.56
CA ASN A 96 -6.41 -19.22 -11.65
C ASN A 96 -6.59 -18.74 -10.20
N LYS A 97 -7.70 -19.12 -9.57
CA LYS A 97 -8.06 -18.69 -8.21
C LYS A 97 -7.15 -19.23 -7.09
N GLU A 98 -6.46 -20.35 -7.33
CA GLU A 98 -5.62 -21.01 -6.32
C GLU A 98 -4.25 -20.35 -6.20
N ALA A 99 -3.71 -19.82 -7.30
CA ALA A 99 -2.39 -19.20 -7.32
C ALA A 99 -2.39 -17.70 -7.68
N SER A 100 -3.38 -17.17 -8.40
CA SER A 100 -3.46 -15.75 -8.77
C SER A 100 -2.12 -15.26 -9.36
N ASN A 101 -1.56 -14.16 -8.84
CA ASN A 101 -0.27 -13.57 -9.25
C ASN A 101 0.97 -14.43 -8.94
N THR A 102 0.80 -15.58 -8.29
CA THR A 102 1.89 -16.51 -7.94
C THR A 102 1.93 -17.76 -8.82
N TYR A 103 1.08 -17.83 -9.87
CA TYR A 103 0.88 -18.99 -10.76
C TYR A 103 2.16 -19.68 -11.24
N ILE A 104 3.17 -18.90 -11.65
CA ILE A 104 4.47 -19.42 -12.13
C ILE A 104 5.15 -20.39 -11.15
N ARG A 105 4.94 -20.23 -9.84
CA ARG A 105 5.57 -21.07 -8.81
C ARG A 105 4.95 -22.46 -8.68
N TYR A 106 3.72 -22.63 -9.19
CA TYR A 106 2.87 -23.78 -8.89
C TYR A 106 2.44 -24.54 -10.14
N MET A 107 2.56 -23.96 -11.34
CA MET A 107 2.11 -24.60 -12.58
C MET A 107 2.94 -25.82 -13.01
N TYR A 108 4.21 -25.89 -12.61
CA TYR A 108 5.10 -26.99 -13.00
C TYR A 108 4.91 -28.24 -12.14
N LYS A 109 4.70 -28.03 -10.84
CA LYS A 109 4.48 -29.07 -9.84
C LYS A 109 3.91 -28.43 -8.59
N ASP A 110 3.01 -29.12 -7.90
CA ASP A 110 2.52 -28.63 -6.61
C ASP A 110 3.53 -28.95 -5.51
N PRO A 111 3.95 -27.96 -4.71
CA PRO A 111 4.88 -28.18 -3.62
C PRO A 111 4.23 -28.92 -2.45
N ALA A 112 5.08 -29.52 -1.60
CA ALA A 112 4.66 -30.28 -0.43
C ALA A 112 3.84 -29.45 0.59
N ASP A 113 3.99 -28.12 0.60
CA ASP A 113 3.27 -27.20 1.46
C ASP A 113 1.98 -26.63 0.83
N SER A 114 1.55 -27.17 -0.31
CA SER A 114 0.29 -26.81 -0.94
C SER A 114 -0.88 -26.99 0.01
N LYS A 115 -1.83 -26.04 -0.04
CA LYS A 115 -2.98 -26.02 0.86
C LYS A 115 -3.80 -27.30 0.70
N LYS A 116 -3.89 -28.10 1.77
CA LYS A 116 -4.70 -29.33 1.78
C LYS A 116 -6.14 -29.05 1.35
N GLY A 117 -6.62 -29.80 0.36
CA GLY A 117 -7.98 -29.67 -0.18
C GLY A 117 -8.17 -28.59 -1.24
N ALA A 118 -7.15 -27.77 -1.56
CA ALA A 118 -7.19 -26.90 -2.73
C ALA A 118 -6.90 -27.73 -4.01
N PRO A 119 -7.54 -27.42 -5.15
CA PRO A 119 -7.16 -27.96 -6.45
C PRO A 119 -5.68 -27.75 -6.74
N SER A 120 -5.05 -28.76 -7.35
CA SER A 120 -3.67 -28.74 -7.81
C SER A 120 -3.51 -27.74 -8.95
N VAL A 121 -2.60 -26.77 -8.81
CA VAL A 121 -2.37 -25.75 -9.85
C VAL A 121 -1.71 -26.39 -11.07
N SER A 122 -0.79 -27.34 -10.85
CA SER A 122 -0.13 -28.07 -11.94
C SER A 122 -1.11 -28.95 -12.73
N THR A 123 -2.05 -29.61 -12.06
CA THR A 123 -3.11 -30.38 -12.73
C THR A 123 -4.02 -29.47 -13.53
N LEU A 124 -4.48 -28.36 -12.93
CA LEU A 124 -5.30 -27.37 -13.65
C LEU A 124 -4.56 -26.74 -14.84
N HIS A 125 -3.24 -26.56 -14.75
CA HIS A 125 -2.43 -26.14 -15.88
C HIS A 125 -2.47 -27.18 -17.01
N LYS A 126 -2.23 -28.45 -16.68
CA LYS A 126 -2.25 -29.57 -17.64
C LYS A 126 -3.61 -29.71 -18.34
N GLU A 127 -4.70 -29.59 -17.59
CA GLU A 127 -6.06 -29.67 -18.13
C GLU A 127 -6.37 -28.53 -19.11
N ARG A 128 -5.87 -27.32 -18.86
CA ARG A 128 -6.21 -26.13 -19.65
C ARG A 128 -5.24 -25.83 -20.79
N TYR A 129 -3.95 -26.10 -20.59
CA TYR A 129 -2.87 -25.67 -21.48
C TYR A 129 -1.99 -26.82 -22.01
N GLY A 130 -2.06 -28.01 -21.40
CA GLY A 130 -1.21 -29.14 -21.72
C GLY A 130 -0.01 -29.28 -20.76
N ASP A 131 0.85 -30.25 -21.02
CA ASP A 131 1.98 -30.52 -20.15
C ASP A 131 2.96 -29.32 -20.12
N PRO A 132 3.50 -28.91 -18.96
CA PRO A 132 4.45 -27.81 -18.88
C PRO A 132 5.72 -27.98 -19.72
N THR A 133 6.07 -29.23 -20.11
CA THR A 133 7.15 -29.51 -21.06
C THR A 133 6.83 -29.11 -22.50
N GLU A 134 5.55 -28.89 -22.83
CA GLU A 134 5.05 -28.44 -24.14
C GLU A 134 4.51 -26.99 -24.08
N PHE A 135 3.94 -26.60 -22.95
CA PHE A 135 3.42 -25.26 -22.69
C PHE A 135 3.99 -24.71 -21.37
N GLY A 136 5.14 -24.04 -21.43
CA GLY A 136 5.78 -23.42 -20.27
C GLY A 136 5.17 -22.07 -19.90
N TYR A 137 5.65 -21.45 -18.81
CA TYR A 137 5.20 -20.11 -18.46
C TYR A 137 5.58 -19.08 -19.54
N SER A 138 6.70 -19.30 -20.21
CA SER A 138 7.17 -18.46 -21.31
C SER A 138 6.21 -18.45 -22.51
N ASP A 139 5.39 -19.49 -22.68
CA ASP A 139 4.39 -19.55 -23.76
C ASP A 139 3.19 -18.62 -23.51
N PHE A 140 2.95 -18.19 -22.26
CA PHE A 140 1.96 -17.15 -21.98
C PHE A 140 2.31 -15.82 -22.67
N THR A 141 3.59 -15.56 -22.98
CA THR A 141 3.97 -14.37 -23.76
C THR A 141 3.35 -14.34 -25.16
N LYS A 142 3.00 -15.51 -25.72
CA LYS A 142 2.31 -15.61 -27.03
C LYS A 142 0.80 -15.36 -26.91
N LYS A 143 0.24 -15.52 -25.72
CA LYS A 143 -1.19 -15.31 -25.41
C LYS A 143 -1.47 -13.93 -24.83
N PHE A 144 -0.46 -13.28 -24.25
CA PHE A 144 -0.57 -11.94 -23.69
C PHE A 144 -0.54 -10.91 -24.81
N LEU A 145 -1.66 -10.73 -25.52
CA LEU A 145 -1.77 -9.84 -26.68
C LEU A 145 -2.26 -8.44 -26.32
N CYS A 146 -2.72 -8.23 -25.08
CA CYS A 146 -3.19 -6.94 -24.57
C CYS A 146 -4.26 -6.26 -25.46
N GLU A 147 -5.12 -7.06 -26.12
CA GLU A 147 -6.11 -6.57 -27.09
C GLU A 147 -7.21 -5.72 -26.44
N GLY A 148 -7.51 -5.98 -25.17
CA GLY A 148 -8.45 -5.21 -24.35
C GLY A 148 -7.81 -4.05 -23.59
N PHE A 149 -6.49 -3.86 -23.70
CA PHE A 149 -5.80 -2.74 -23.05
C PHE A 149 -5.84 -1.47 -23.90
N ASN A 150 -6.28 -0.37 -23.28
CA ASN A 150 -6.20 0.99 -23.79
C ASN A 150 -5.77 1.94 -22.66
N GLY A 151 -4.65 2.65 -22.86
CA GLY A 151 -4.11 3.56 -21.84
C GLY A 151 -5.07 4.70 -21.45
N GLN A 152 -5.81 5.26 -22.40
CA GLN A 152 -6.79 6.31 -22.14
C GLN A 152 -7.98 5.78 -21.34
N GLU A 153 -8.49 4.60 -21.69
CA GLU A 153 -9.58 3.98 -20.94
C GLU A 153 -9.21 3.74 -19.46
N TYR A 154 -7.98 3.31 -19.19
CA TYR A 154 -7.50 3.14 -17.82
C TYR A 154 -7.49 4.47 -17.06
N VAL A 155 -6.94 5.52 -17.68
CA VAL A 155 -6.93 6.86 -17.08
C VAL A 155 -8.34 7.38 -16.86
N ASP A 156 -9.25 7.16 -17.81
CA ASP A 156 -10.65 7.57 -17.72
C ASP A 156 -11.38 6.87 -16.57
N VAL A 157 -11.23 5.54 -16.44
CA VAL A 157 -11.81 4.78 -15.32
C VAL A 157 -11.24 5.26 -13.99
N MET A 158 -9.93 5.47 -13.90
CA MET A 158 -9.30 5.95 -12.66
C MET A 158 -9.79 7.36 -12.28
N LYS A 159 -9.86 8.28 -13.25
CA LYS A 159 -10.32 9.66 -13.03
C LYS A 159 -11.81 9.72 -12.73
N ASP A 160 -12.64 8.91 -13.40
CA ASP A 160 -14.07 8.84 -13.13
C ASP A 160 -14.33 8.32 -11.70
N ALA A 161 -13.52 7.38 -11.23
CA ALA A 161 -13.52 6.95 -9.83
C ALA A 161 -13.10 8.05 -8.84
N GLY A 162 -12.55 9.17 -9.33
CA GLY A 162 -12.08 10.30 -8.54
C GLY A 162 -10.58 10.31 -8.26
N ALA A 163 -9.82 9.27 -8.64
CA ALA A 163 -8.39 9.21 -8.36
C ALA A 163 -7.64 10.42 -8.94
N LYS A 164 -6.60 10.86 -8.23
CA LYS A 164 -5.72 11.97 -8.65
C LYS A 164 -4.34 11.51 -9.10
N PHE A 165 -4.00 10.27 -8.78
CA PHE A 165 -2.77 9.62 -9.16
C PHE A 165 -2.98 8.13 -9.37
N GLY A 166 -2.13 7.49 -10.16
CA GLY A 166 -2.29 6.08 -10.44
C GLY A 166 -1.27 5.50 -11.40
N GLY A 167 -1.36 4.21 -11.65
CA GLY A 167 -0.32 3.50 -12.38
C GLY A 167 -0.62 2.05 -12.70
N LEU A 168 0.41 1.36 -13.18
CA LEU A 168 0.37 -0.09 -13.42
C LEU A 168 1.42 -0.78 -12.52
N CYS A 169 1.15 -2.04 -12.19
CA CYS A 169 2.22 -2.99 -11.84
C CYS A 169 3.00 -3.30 -13.10
N ILE A 170 4.08 -2.56 -13.32
CA ILE A 170 4.85 -2.64 -14.57
C ILE A 170 5.79 -3.84 -14.61
N VAL A 171 6.05 -4.44 -13.45
CA VAL A 171 6.72 -5.74 -13.34
C VAL A 171 6.40 -6.36 -11.99
N HIS A 172 5.86 -7.58 -12.01
CA HIS A 172 5.58 -8.34 -10.80
C HIS A 172 6.77 -9.26 -10.42
N HIS A 173 6.57 -10.21 -9.52
CA HIS A 173 7.58 -11.19 -9.12
C HIS A 173 7.98 -12.17 -10.25
N ASP A 174 7.13 -12.35 -11.27
CA ASP A 174 7.43 -13.17 -12.46
C ASP A 174 8.47 -12.52 -13.39
N GLY A 175 8.78 -11.23 -13.21
CA GLY A 175 9.89 -10.56 -13.89
C GLY A 175 9.60 -10.14 -15.35
N PHE A 176 8.38 -10.35 -15.86
CA PHE A 176 7.99 -9.92 -17.20
C PHE A 176 7.62 -8.43 -17.21
N LEU A 177 8.19 -7.67 -18.13
CA LEU A 177 8.11 -6.21 -18.11
C LEU A 177 6.95 -5.70 -18.98
N LEU A 178 6.12 -4.79 -18.43
CA LEU A 178 5.01 -4.13 -19.13
C LEU A 178 5.40 -2.81 -19.80
N TRP A 179 6.67 -2.65 -20.19
CA TRP A 179 7.14 -1.53 -21.00
C TRP A 179 8.09 -2.03 -22.09
N ASP A 180 8.33 -1.22 -23.13
CA ASP A 180 9.33 -1.57 -24.15
C ASP A 180 10.76 -1.37 -23.60
N SER A 181 11.35 -2.45 -23.10
CA SER A 181 12.68 -2.46 -22.47
C SER A 181 13.79 -2.81 -23.47
N ASP A 182 14.89 -2.09 -23.38
CA ASP A 182 16.16 -2.38 -24.06
C ASP A 182 17.14 -3.16 -23.14
N VAL A 183 16.79 -3.32 -21.86
CA VAL A 183 17.64 -3.98 -20.85
C VAL A 183 17.54 -5.51 -20.95
N VAL A 184 16.34 -6.05 -21.18
CA VAL A 184 16.09 -7.49 -21.36
C VAL A 184 14.99 -7.71 -22.39
N PRO A 185 14.99 -8.82 -23.15
CA PRO A 185 13.99 -9.07 -24.19
C PRO A 185 12.63 -9.54 -23.66
N TRP A 186 12.50 -9.85 -22.36
CA TRP A 186 11.31 -10.43 -21.72
C TRP A 186 10.28 -9.34 -21.38
N ASN A 187 9.72 -8.71 -22.41
CA ASN A 187 8.84 -7.56 -22.24
C ASN A 187 7.78 -7.44 -23.35
N VAL A 188 6.75 -6.64 -23.08
CA VAL A 188 5.63 -6.38 -24.01
C VAL A 188 6.02 -5.65 -25.30
N GLY A 189 7.15 -4.93 -25.34
CA GLY A 189 7.64 -4.30 -26.56
C GLY A 189 8.28 -5.29 -27.53
N LYS A 190 8.86 -6.40 -27.03
CA LYS A 190 9.50 -7.43 -27.87
C LYS A 190 8.66 -8.71 -28.03
N MET A 191 7.75 -8.96 -27.09
CA MET A 191 6.91 -10.17 -27.02
C MET A 191 5.43 -9.79 -26.93
N GLY A 192 4.52 -10.75 -27.14
CA GLY A 192 3.09 -10.51 -26.98
C GLY A 192 2.58 -9.37 -27.87
N PRO A 193 2.11 -8.24 -27.30
CA PRO A 193 1.50 -7.17 -28.08
C PRO A 193 2.49 -6.39 -28.96
N LYS A 194 3.80 -6.46 -28.68
CA LYS A 194 4.84 -5.60 -29.29
C LYS A 194 4.49 -4.11 -29.18
N ARG A 195 4.03 -3.72 -27.99
CA ARG A 195 3.54 -2.37 -27.63
C ARG A 195 4.16 -1.94 -26.32
N ASP A 196 4.42 -0.64 -26.18
CA ASP A 196 4.87 -0.05 -24.91
C ASP A 196 3.68 0.26 -24.00
N ILE A 197 3.22 -0.76 -23.27
CA ILE A 197 1.97 -0.69 -22.48
C ILE A 197 2.02 0.38 -21.39
N TYR A 198 3.12 0.47 -20.63
CA TYR A 198 3.28 1.55 -19.65
C TYR A 198 3.48 2.91 -20.32
N GLY A 199 4.19 2.98 -21.45
CA GLY A 199 4.32 4.19 -22.25
C GLY A 199 2.96 4.75 -22.67
N GLU A 200 2.09 3.92 -23.25
CA GLU A 200 0.73 4.31 -23.65
C GLU A 200 -0.10 4.85 -22.47
N PHE A 201 0.00 4.23 -21.29
CA PHE A 201 -0.65 4.74 -20.07
C PHE A 201 -0.09 6.11 -19.66
N VAL A 202 1.24 6.27 -19.66
CA VAL A 202 1.91 7.52 -19.26
C VAL A 202 1.57 8.65 -20.22
N GLU A 203 1.48 8.38 -21.52
CA GLU A 203 1.04 9.37 -22.52
C GLU A 203 -0.40 9.83 -22.27
N ALA A 204 -1.33 8.89 -22.08
CA ALA A 204 -2.72 9.21 -21.76
C ALA A 204 -2.86 9.98 -20.44
N ALA A 205 -2.09 9.59 -19.42
CA ALA A 205 -2.08 10.25 -18.12
C ALA A 205 -1.57 11.70 -18.23
N LYS A 206 -0.49 11.94 -18.98
CA LYS A 206 0.03 13.29 -19.27
C LYS A 206 -1.00 14.13 -20.00
N ALA A 207 -1.68 13.58 -21.01
CA ALA A 207 -2.75 14.28 -21.74
C ALA A 207 -3.94 14.67 -20.84
N SER A 208 -4.10 13.99 -19.71
CA SER A 208 -5.22 14.12 -18.78
C SER A 208 -4.85 14.82 -17.45
N ASP A 209 -3.64 15.36 -17.32
CA ASP A 209 -3.05 15.88 -16.05
C ASP A 209 -3.24 14.92 -14.87
N PHE A 210 -2.95 13.64 -15.11
CA PHE A 210 -3.05 12.57 -14.12
C PHE A 210 -1.65 12.17 -13.65
N LYS A 211 -1.42 12.15 -12.33
CA LYS A 211 -0.10 11.79 -11.78
C LYS A 211 0.14 10.30 -11.91
N THR A 212 1.35 9.95 -12.33
CA THR A 212 1.75 8.61 -12.73
C THR A 212 2.58 7.91 -11.68
N ILE A 213 2.32 6.63 -11.48
CA ILE A 213 3.07 5.76 -10.56
C ILE A 213 3.58 4.54 -11.33
N ALA A 214 4.82 4.16 -11.08
CA ALA A 214 5.39 2.89 -11.52
C ALA A 214 5.54 1.96 -10.30
N THR A 215 4.87 0.80 -10.31
CA THR A 215 5.03 -0.18 -9.23
C THR A 215 5.92 -1.36 -9.67
N PHE A 216 6.96 -1.63 -8.88
CA PHE A 216 7.98 -2.65 -9.13
C PHE A 216 7.93 -3.72 -8.05
N HIS A 217 7.83 -4.98 -8.45
CA HIS A 217 7.84 -6.10 -7.50
C HIS A 217 8.96 -7.09 -7.83
N HIS A 218 9.75 -6.78 -8.85
CA HIS A 218 10.76 -7.66 -9.41
C HIS A 218 12.01 -7.83 -8.56
N ALA A 219 12.16 -7.10 -7.44
CA ALA A 219 13.23 -7.38 -6.48
C ALA A 219 13.15 -8.81 -5.91
N ARG A 220 11.94 -9.39 -5.89
CA ARG A 220 11.70 -10.78 -5.48
C ARG A 220 11.86 -11.80 -6.59
N SER A 221 12.11 -11.40 -7.84
CA SER A 221 12.16 -12.33 -8.98
C SER A 221 13.32 -13.32 -8.90
N PHE A 222 14.41 -12.99 -8.20
CA PHE A 222 15.56 -13.88 -8.04
C PHE A 222 15.15 -15.18 -7.33
N GLY A 223 15.16 -16.29 -8.06
CA GLY A 223 14.74 -17.61 -7.60
C GLY A 223 13.23 -17.77 -7.40
N TYR A 224 12.40 -16.79 -7.78
CA TYR A 224 10.97 -16.78 -7.47
C TYR A 224 10.23 -17.98 -8.06
N ALA A 225 10.39 -18.18 -9.38
CA ALA A 225 9.74 -19.24 -10.14
C ALA A 225 10.05 -20.64 -9.57
N THR A 226 11.25 -20.81 -9.03
CA THR A 226 11.76 -22.07 -8.46
C THR A 226 11.74 -22.11 -6.94
N SER A 227 11.16 -21.11 -6.27
CA SER A 227 11.23 -20.98 -4.80
C SER A 227 10.55 -22.12 -4.04
N LYS A 228 9.65 -22.85 -4.71
CA LYS A 228 8.87 -23.97 -4.17
C LYS A 228 9.25 -25.32 -4.79
N LEU A 229 10.28 -25.34 -5.61
CA LEU A 229 10.72 -26.50 -6.38
C LEU A 229 12.16 -26.85 -5.99
N GLU A 230 12.46 -28.14 -6.04
CA GLU A 230 13.81 -28.67 -5.95
C GLU A 230 14.23 -29.26 -7.29
N GLU A 231 15.50 -29.17 -7.64
CA GLU A 231 15.96 -29.66 -8.94
C GLU A 231 15.71 -31.18 -9.11
N SER A 232 15.73 -31.93 -8.01
CA SER A 232 15.42 -33.37 -7.98
C SER A 232 13.95 -33.69 -8.24
N ASP A 233 13.07 -32.69 -8.32
CA ASP A 233 11.66 -32.89 -8.63
C ASP A 233 11.40 -33.33 -10.08
N PHE A 234 12.41 -33.16 -10.95
CA PHE A 234 12.30 -33.33 -12.39
C PHE A 234 13.27 -34.38 -12.92
N THR A 235 12.81 -35.21 -13.84
CA THR A 235 13.61 -36.16 -14.61
C THR A 235 14.56 -35.44 -15.58
N ALA A 236 15.60 -36.13 -16.06
CA ALA A 236 16.51 -35.59 -17.06
C ALA A 236 15.77 -35.17 -18.36
N GLU A 237 14.71 -35.90 -18.73
CA GLU A 237 13.90 -35.57 -19.89
C GLU A 237 13.10 -34.27 -19.68
N GLU A 238 12.40 -34.12 -18.55
CA GLU A 238 11.66 -32.90 -18.23
C GLU A 238 12.59 -31.67 -18.20
N LYS A 239 13.75 -31.79 -17.57
CA LYS A 239 14.77 -30.72 -17.54
C LYS A 239 15.22 -30.28 -18.93
N SER A 240 15.23 -31.18 -19.92
CA SER A 240 15.62 -30.84 -21.30
C SER A 240 14.57 -30.01 -22.06
N LYS A 241 13.32 -29.98 -21.57
CA LYS A 241 12.16 -29.39 -22.27
C LYS A 241 11.59 -28.17 -21.53
N LEU A 242 11.58 -28.20 -20.20
CA LEU A 242 11.02 -27.13 -19.38
C LEU A 242 11.79 -25.82 -19.54
N ASP A 243 11.05 -24.72 -19.68
CA ASP A 243 11.61 -23.37 -19.76
C ASP A 243 12.36 -22.95 -18.48
N LEU A 244 11.98 -23.47 -17.31
CA LEU A 244 12.72 -23.29 -16.04
C LEU A 244 14.19 -23.72 -16.10
N PHE A 245 14.54 -24.65 -16.99
CA PHE A 245 15.89 -25.20 -17.15
C PHE A 245 16.57 -24.72 -18.43
N ASN A 246 15.88 -23.94 -19.26
CA ASN A 246 16.44 -23.43 -20.50
C ASN A 246 17.26 -22.16 -20.23
N PRO A 247 18.59 -22.17 -20.46
CA PRO A 247 19.47 -21.04 -20.14
C PRO A 247 19.09 -19.72 -20.81
N LYS A 248 18.29 -19.78 -21.89
CA LYS A 248 17.74 -18.59 -22.53
C LYS A 248 16.98 -17.72 -21.54
N PHE A 249 16.22 -18.32 -20.62
CA PHE A 249 15.35 -17.61 -19.68
C PHE A 249 16.02 -17.29 -18.33
N ASP A 250 17.32 -17.54 -18.17
CA ASP A 250 18.03 -17.32 -16.90
C ASP A 250 17.96 -15.86 -16.43
N THR A 251 17.97 -14.90 -17.37
CA THR A 251 17.84 -13.45 -17.07
C THR A 251 16.39 -12.98 -16.94
N TRP A 252 15.43 -13.89 -17.08
CA TRP A 252 14.03 -13.68 -16.76
C TRP A 252 13.68 -14.29 -15.41
N TYR A 253 13.83 -15.61 -15.28
CA TYR A 253 13.39 -16.38 -14.12
C TYR A 253 14.39 -16.38 -12.98
N PHE A 254 15.68 -16.20 -13.27
CA PHE A 254 16.78 -16.35 -12.31
C PHE A 254 16.60 -17.58 -11.42
N PRO A 255 16.46 -18.80 -12.00
CA PRO A 255 16.14 -19.98 -11.23
C PRO A 255 17.27 -20.33 -10.24
N LYS A 256 16.95 -21.01 -9.13
CA LYS A 256 17.93 -21.41 -8.09
C LYS A 256 19.16 -22.14 -8.65
N TRP A 257 18.97 -22.90 -9.73
CA TRP A 257 19.98 -23.71 -10.41
C TRP A 257 20.41 -23.13 -11.77
N GLY A 258 20.04 -21.88 -12.05
CA GLY A 258 20.44 -21.17 -13.26
C GLY A 258 21.90 -20.73 -13.24
N LYS A 259 22.38 -20.22 -14.37
CA LYS A 259 23.75 -19.68 -14.49
C LYS A 259 23.83 -18.18 -14.18
N ALA A 260 22.73 -17.44 -14.28
CA ALA A 260 22.67 -16.02 -13.92
C ALA A 260 22.76 -15.84 -12.40
N ASP A 261 23.74 -15.06 -11.96
CA ASP A 261 24.02 -14.87 -10.53
C ASP A 261 23.34 -13.62 -9.94
N ALA A 262 23.49 -13.46 -8.62
CA ALA A 262 22.95 -12.33 -7.88
C ALA A 262 23.53 -10.98 -8.34
N LYS A 263 24.79 -10.95 -8.77
CA LYS A 263 25.45 -9.72 -9.25
C LYS A 263 24.79 -9.24 -10.55
N LEU A 264 24.63 -10.13 -11.53
CA LEU A 264 23.94 -9.82 -12.78
C LEU A 264 22.49 -9.41 -12.53
N PHE A 265 21.80 -10.06 -11.60
CA PHE A 265 20.45 -9.64 -11.21
C PHE A 265 20.43 -8.21 -10.68
N ASN A 266 21.32 -7.85 -9.74
CA ASN A 266 21.40 -6.50 -9.19
C ASN A 266 21.67 -5.44 -10.27
N GLU A 267 22.58 -5.73 -11.19
CA GLU A 267 22.88 -4.84 -12.32
C GLU A 267 21.66 -4.63 -13.23
N LEU A 268 20.94 -5.71 -13.57
CA LEU A 268 19.75 -5.65 -14.41
C LEU A 268 18.57 -5.00 -13.68
N TRP A 269 18.41 -5.25 -12.39
CA TRP A 269 17.41 -4.60 -11.54
C TRP A 269 17.57 -3.07 -11.58
N LEU A 270 18.79 -2.58 -11.31
CA LEU A 270 19.06 -1.15 -11.31
C LEU A 270 18.88 -0.52 -12.70
N LYS A 271 19.33 -1.20 -13.77
CA LYS A 271 19.14 -0.75 -15.16
C LYS A 271 17.66 -0.64 -15.52
N LYS A 272 16.82 -1.60 -15.13
CA LYS A 272 15.36 -1.57 -15.36
C LYS A 272 14.71 -0.39 -14.65
N VAL A 273 15.08 -0.12 -13.39
CA VAL A 273 14.56 1.03 -12.64
C VAL A 273 14.98 2.35 -13.30
N ARG A 274 16.27 2.50 -13.64
CA ARG A 274 16.78 3.70 -14.34
C ARG A 274 16.11 3.90 -15.71
N GLU A 275 15.91 2.84 -16.47
CA GLU A 275 15.23 2.90 -17.76
C GLU A 275 13.81 3.47 -17.63
N VAL A 276 13.04 3.05 -16.62
CA VAL A 276 11.68 3.58 -16.38
C VAL A 276 11.71 5.06 -15.97
N ILE A 277 12.67 5.44 -15.12
CA ILE A 277 12.90 6.85 -14.76
C ILE A 277 13.25 7.68 -16.00
N ASP A 278 14.00 7.12 -16.94
CA ASP A 278 14.46 7.80 -18.15
C ASP A 278 13.40 7.91 -19.24
N LYS A 279 12.70 6.83 -19.55
CA LYS A 279 11.67 6.80 -20.58
C LYS A 279 10.40 7.53 -20.15
N TYR A 280 9.98 7.35 -18.89
CA TYR A 280 8.64 7.75 -18.47
C TYR A 280 8.61 8.87 -17.42
N ASN A 281 9.65 8.94 -16.57
CA ASN A 281 9.77 9.86 -15.44
C ASN A 281 8.47 9.98 -14.61
N PRO A 282 8.02 8.90 -13.96
CA PRO A 282 6.78 8.91 -13.18
C PRO A 282 6.82 9.92 -12.02
N ASP A 283 5.67 10.19 -11.40
CA ASP A 283 5.56 11.07 -10.23
C ASP A 283 5.89 10.33 -8.92
N SER A 284 5.70 9.00 -8.90
CA SER A 284 6.12 8.15 -7.79
C SER A 284 6.63 6.78 -8.24
N LEU A 285 7.56 6.23 -7.46
CA LEU A 285 8.01 4.84 -7.56
C LEU A 285 7.54 4.07 -6.32
N TRP A 286 6.95 2.89 -6.52
CA TRP A 286 6.53 2.00 -5.42
C TRP A 286 7.19 0.63 -5.59
N PHE A 287 7.64 0.02 -4.49
CA PHE A 287 8.33 -1.26 -4.52
C PHE A 287 7.70 -2.28 -3.57
N ASP A 288 7.42 -3.51 -4.01
CA ASP A 288 7.01 -4.60 -3.11
C ASP A 288 8.24 -5.35 -2.57
N GLY A 289 8.42 -5.31 -1.26
CA GLY A 289 9.34 -6.19 -0.55
C GLY A 289 10.81 -5.99 -0.90
N LEU A 290 11.18 -4.77 -1.31
CA LEU A 290 12.55 -4.39 -1.58
C LEU A 290 13.35 -4.39 -0.26
N LYS A 291 14.45 -5.13 -0.23
CA LYS A 291 15.36 -5.18 0.93
C LYS A 291 16.80 -5.37 0.48
N PRO A 292 17.77 -4.80 1.20
CA PRO A 292 19.19 -5.09 0.97
C PRO A 292 19.44 -6.61 0.98
N SER A 293 20.11 -7.09 -0.05
CA SER A 293 20.48 -8.49 -0.24
C SER A 293 21.58 -8.60 -1.30
N ASP A 294 22.15 -9.79 -1.46
CA ASP A 294 23.20 -10.03 -2.46
C ASP A 294 22.75 -9.76 -3.90
N HIS A 295 21.44 -9.87 -4.18
CA HIS A 295 20.85 -9.62 -5.51
C HIS A 295 20.17 -8.25 -5.63
N CYS A 296 19.91 -7.54 -4.53
CA CYS A 296 19.44 -6.15 -4.54
C CYS A 296 20.24 -5.38 -3.49
N ALA A 297 21.42 -4.89 -3.88
CA ALA A 297 22.35 -4.27 -2.96
C ALA A 297 21.84 -2.92 -2.45
N GLU A 298 22.15 -2.57 -1.20
CA GLU A 298 21.77 -1.28 -0.61
C GLU A 298 22.32 -0.09 -1.41
N ALA A 299 23.53 -0.21 -1.96
CA ALA A 299 24.11 0.76 -2.87
C ALA A 299 23.21 1.04 -4.09
N SER A 300 22.58 0.01 -4.66
CA SER A 300 21.67 0.17 -5.80
C SER A 300 20.40 0.92 -5.39
N HIS A 301 19.93 0.74 -4.15
CA HIS A 301 18.76 1.47 -3.64
C HIS A 301 19.05 2.96 -3.51
N LEU A 302 20.19 3.31 -2.94
CA LEU A 302 20.64 4.69 -2.85
C LEU A 302 20.87 5.30 -4.24
N ASP A 303 21.51 4.54 -5.14
CA ASP A 303 21.83 5.02 -6.49
C ASP A 303 20.57 5.43 -7.26
N PHE A 304 19.54 4.58 -7.33
CA PHE A 304 18.33 4.94 -8.06
C PHE A 304 17.57 6.10 -7.39
N MET A 305 17.55 6.17 -6.05
CA MET A 305 16.85 7.25 -5.35
C MET A 305 17.53 8.59 -5.56
N ASN A 306 18.86 8.65 -5.39
CA ASN A 306 19.64 9.86 -5.66
C ASN A 306 19.44 10.29 -7.12
N TYR A 307 19.56 9.36 -8.06
CA TYR A 307 19.32 9.63 -9.48
C TYR A 307 17.92 10.20 -9.73
N TYR A 308 16.88 9.59 -9.15
CA TYR A 308 15.49 10.00 -9.33
C TYR A 308 15.21 11.39 -8.75
N TYR A 309 15.64 11.66 -7.52
CA TYR A 309 15.44 12.95 -6.86
C TYR A 309 16.28 14.06 -7.48
N GLU A 310 17.56 13.83 -7.78
CA GLU A 310 18.42 14.84 -8.41
C GLU A 310 17.94 15.22 -9.80
N LYS A 311 17.53 14.22 -10.60
CA LYS A 311 16.96 14.46 -11.93
C LYS A 311 15.72 15.35 -11.84
N ASN A 312 14.80 15.05 -10.92
CA ASN A 312 13.55 15.79 -10.80
C ASN A 312 13.69 17.14 -10.10
N ALA A 313 14.66 17.30 -9.20
CA ALA A 313 15.05 18.60 -8.65
C ALA A 313 15.49 19.57 -9.75
N LYS A 314 16.30 19.09 -10.72
CA LYS A 314 16.71 19.89 -11.90
C LYS A 314 15.53 20.27 -12.80
N LEU A 315 14.47 19.47 -12.81
CA LEU A 315 13.24 19.73 -13.57
C LEU A 315 12.20 20.56 -12.80
N GLY A 316 12.44 20.85 -11.51
CA GLY A 316 11.44 21.46 -10.63
C GLY A 316 10.20 20.58 -10.43
N LYS A 317 10.31 19.27 -10.64
CA LYS A 317 9.20 18.31 -10.51
C LYS A 317 9.20 17.72 -9.10
N GLU A 318 8.07 17.82 -8.41
CA GLU A 318 7.88 17.15 -7.12
C GLU A 318 7.65 15.65 -7.33
N VAL A 319 8.51 14.82 -6.74
CA VAL A 319 8.42 13.36 -6.81
C VAL A 319 8.59 12.74 -5.43
N THR A 320 8.14 11.50 -5.26
CA THR A 320 8.35 10.73 -4.03
C THR A 320 8.51 9.24 -4.32
N VAL A 321 8.83 8.46 -3.29
CA VAL A 321 8.79 7.00 -3.32
C VAL A 321 7.91 6.49 -2.20
N PHE A 322 7.28 5.34 -2.42
CA PHE A 322 6.45 4.69 -1.40
C PHE A 322 7.24 3.60 -0.66
N ASN A 323 7.37 3.77 0.65
CA ASN A 323 8.07 2.90 1.56
C ASN A 323 7.13 1.80 2.08
N LYS A 324 7.04 0.69 1.35
CA LYS A 324 6.15 -0.43 1.64
C LYS A 324 6.53 -1.14 2.94
N LEU A 325 5.50 -1.50 3.73
CA LEU A 325 5.55 -2.49 4.79
C LEU A 325 5.12 -3.86 4.24
N PRO A 326 6.06 -4.74 3.84
CA PRO A 326 5.74 -6.11 3.43
C PRO A 326 5.33 -6.99 4.61
N GLY A 327 4.87 -8.20 4.30
CA GLY A 327 4.51 -9.27 5.26
C GLY A 327 5.49 -9.47 6.42
N THR A 328 6.78 -9.18 6.20
CA THR A 328 7.87 -9.32 7.18
C THR A 328 7.89 -8.25 8.28
N GLN A 329 6.97 -7.28 8.26
CA GLN A 329 6.85 -6.20 9.27
C GLN A 329 8.07 -5.26 9.36
N ILE A 330 8.91 -5.23 8.32
CA ILE A 330 10.04 -4.30 8.20
C ILE A 330 9.85 -3.51 6.92
N PHE A 331 9.76 -2.18 7.02
CA PHE A 331 9.65 -1.27 5.88
C PHE A 331 10.78 -1.48 4.86
N ASN A 332 10.56 -1.12 3.58
CA ASN A 332 11.60 -1.25 2.55
C ASN A 332 12.81 -0.34 2.82
N PHE A 333 12.55 0.85 3.34
CA PHE A 333 13.55 1.89 3.55
C PHE A 333 13.62 2.33 5.02
N PRO A 334 14.72 2.99 5.40
CA PRO A 334 14.85 3.61 6.71
C PRO A 334 13.76 4.63 7.02
N GLN A 335 13.63 4.98 8.30
CA GLN A 335 12.70 6.01 8.78
C GLN A 335 12.97 7.36 8.09
N GLY A 336 11.89 8.09 7.79
CA GLY A 336 11.92 9.38 7.07
C GLY A 336 11.97 9.25 5.54
N VAL A 337 12.40 8.11 5.01
CA VAL A 337 12.54 7.94 3.56
C VAL A 337 11.20 7.55 2.93
N GLY A 338 10.66 8.45 2.11
CA GLY A 338 9.43 8.25 1.34
C GLY A 338 8.16 8.14 2.19
N ILE A 339 7.05 7.78 1.56
CA ILE A 339 5.74 7.68 2.23
C ILE A 339 5.51 6.26 2.72
N LYS A 340 5.27 6.08 4.02
CA LYS A 340 4.98 4.76 4.62
C LYS A 340 3.75 4.14 3.96
N CYS A 341 3.84 2.89 3.53
CA CYS A 341 2.75 2.20 2.85
C CYS A 341 2.37 0.91 3.57
N TYR A 342 1.17 0.86 4.16
CA TYR A 342 0.66 -0.29 4.92
C TYR A 342 -0.25 -1.17 4.08
N GLU A 343 0.11 -2.44 3.91
CA GLU A 343 -0.63 -3.40 3.07
C GLU A 343 -2.04 -3.64 3.60
N GLY A 344 -3.06 -3.13 2.92
CA GLY A 344 -4.45 -3.25 3.33
C GLY A 344 -4.72 -2.73 4.75
N GLY A 345 -3.86 -1.82 5.25
CA GLY A 345 -3.88 -1.31 6.62
C GLY A 345 -3.33 -2.29 7.66
N ARG A 346 -2.73 -3.41 7.24
CA ARG A 346 -2.12 -4.37 8.16
C ARG A 346 -0.97 -3.74 8.93
N ASP A 347 -0.99 -3.92 10.24
CA ASP A 347 -0.02 -3.39 11.20
C ASP A 347 0.11 -1.86 11.17
N GLN A 348 -0.87 -1.17 10.55
CA GLN A 348 -0.97 0.27 10.61
C GLN A 348 -1.40 0.68 12.02
N PRO A 349 -0.59 1.47 12.74
CA PRO A 349 -1.00 1.97 14.04
C PRO A 349 -2.18 2.93 13.90
N PRO A 350 -3.06 3.00 14.90
CA PRO A 350 -4.19 3.93 14.91
C PRO A 350 -3.75 5.40 14.97
N TYR A 351 -2.50 5.66 15.39
CA TYR A 351 -1.88 6.98 15.57
C TYR A 351 -0.74 7.27 14.58
N ALA A 352 -0.76 6.71 13.36
CA ALA A 352 0.37 6.84 12.45
C ALA A 352 0.91 8.28 12.32
N THR A 353 2.09 8.55 12.89
CA THR A 353 2.77 9.85 12.77
C THR A 353 3.07 10.16 11.30
N GLY A 354 2.73 11.35 10.82
CA GLY A 354 3.10 11.81 9.47
C GLY A 354 2.36 11.09 8.34
N PRO A 355 2.71 11.41 7.07
CA PRO A 355 2.01 10.89 5.90
C PRO A 355 2.17 9.37 5.78
N PHE A 356 1.08 8.69 5.47
CA PHE A 356 1.09 7.27 5.14
C PHE A 356 0.10 6.96 4.03
N LEU A 357 0.24 5.79 3.45
CA LEU A 357 -0.58 5.26 2.37
C LEU A 357 -1.06 3.86 2.74
N VAL A 358 -2.28 3.51 2.36
CA VAL A 358 -2.80 2.15 2.44
C VAL A 358 -3.11 1.66 1.04
N ASP A 359 -2.38 0.62 0.61
CA ASP A 359 -2.66 -0.08 -0.63
C ASP A 359 -3.71 -1.17 -0.39
N LYS A 360 -4.74 -1.27 -1.24
CA LYS A 360 -5.83 -2.23 -1.06
C LYS A 360 -6.28 -2.82 -2.38
N ALA A 361 -6.36 -4.15 -2.47
CA ALA A 361 -7.04 -4.79 -3.60
C ALA A 361 -8.52 -4.44 -3.61
N ILE A 362 -9.08 -4.15 -4.80
CA ILE A 362 -10.52 -3.94 -5.00
C ILE A 362 -11.35 -5.13 -4.48
N SER A 363 -10.79 -6.32 -4.57
CA SER A 363 -11.12 -7.45 -3.72
C SER A 363 -10.03 -8.48 -3.83
N TYR A 364 -9.75 -9.20 -2.75
CA TYR A 364 -8.73 -10.25 -2.77
C TYR A 364 -9.20 -11.41 -3.66
N PRO A 365 -8.32 -12.03 -4.48
CA PRO A 365 -6.87 -11.85 -4.55
C PRO A 365 -6.39 -10.61 -5.31
N TRP A 366 -5.09 -10.29 -5.23
CA TRP A 366 -4.53 -9.07 -5.85
C TRP A 366 -4.57 -9.07 -7.38
N SER A 367 -4.65 -10.21 -8.06
CA SER A 367 -4.81 -10.26 -9.53
C SER A 367 -6.18 -10.76 -9.96
N TYR A 368 -6.40 -10.75 -11.28
CA TYR A 368 -7.58 -11.34 -11.89
C TYR A 368 -7.62 -12.84 -11.61
N VAL A 369 -8.83 -13.32 -11.32
CA VAL A 369 -9.18 -14.73 -11.25
C VAL A 369 -10.58 -14.92 -11.83
N GLU A 370 -10.84 -16.06 -12.43
CA GLU A 370 -12.17 -16.38 -12.97
C GLU A 370 -13.20 -16.40 -11.85
N ASN A 371 -14.39 -15.86 -12.14
CA ASN A 371 -15.50 -15.76 -11.20
C ASN A 371 -15.12 -15.07 -9.87
N LYS A 372 -14.27 -14.03 -9.95
CA LYS A 372 -13.83 -13.24 -8.80
C LYS A 372 -15.02 -12.75 -7.98
N GLN A 373 -14.94 -13.02 -6.67
CA GLN A 373 -15.94 -12.57 -5.71
C GLN A 373 -15.52 -11.21 -5.14
N TYR A 374 -16.32 -10.18 -5.39
CA TYR A 374 -16.09 -8.84 -4.87
C TYR A 374 -16.71 -8.71 -3.48
N LYS A 375 -15.91 -9.02 -2.46
CA LYS A 375 -16.32 -8.91 -1.05
C LYS A 375 -16.28 -7.47 -0.52
N PHE A 376 -15.60 -6.59 -1.24
CA PHE A 376 -15.52 -5.17 -0.94
C PHE A 376 -16.28 -4.42 -2.04
N GLY A 377 -17.40 -3.81 -1.67
CA GLY A 377 -18.22 -2.99 -2.55
C GLY A 377 -17.83 -1.51 -2.50
N PRO A 378 -18.59 -0.63 -3.17
CA PRO A 378 -18.34 0.81 -3.13
C PRO A 378 -18.37 1.37 -1.70
N ASP A 379 -19.28 0.87 -0.85
CA ASP A 379 -19.42 1.27 0.54
C ASP A 379 -18.13 1.02 1.34
N TYR A 380 -17.51 -0.15 1.17
CA TYR A 380 -16.24 -0.50 1.81
C TYR A 380 -15.13 0.47 1.41
N HIS A 381 -15.02 0.77 0.11
CA HIS A 381 -13.94 1.60 -0.41
C HIS A 381 -14.13 3.08 -0.08
N VAL A 382 -15.37 3.57 -0.07
CA VAL A 382 -15.71 4.92 0.39
C VAL A 382 -15.36 5.07 1.87
N ASP A 383 -15.77 4.13 2.73
CA ASP A 383 -15.45 4.18 4.16
C ASP A 383 -13.95 4.12 4.43
N ALA A 384 -13.24 3.24 3.71
CA ALA A 384 -11.79 3.13 3.82
C ALA A 384 -11.09 4.44 3.41
N LEU A 385 -11.51 5.06 2.29
CA LEU A 385 -10.96 6.34 1.86
C LEU A 385 -11.18 7.43 2.91
N ILE A 386 -12.41 7.56 3.44
CA ILE A 386 -12.76 8.55 4.46
C ILE A 386 -11.90 8.35 5.72
N ASP A 387 -11.83 7.12 6.22
CA ASP A 387 -11.10 6.79 7.46
C ASP A 387 -9.59 7.06 7.30
N MET A 388 -8.99 6.65 6.18
CA MET A 388 -7.57 6.92 5.92
C MET A 388 -7.27 8.43 5.82
N VAL A 389 -8.09 9.19 5.10
CA VAL A 389 -7.89 10.63 4.93
C VAL A 389 -8.06 11.38 6.25
N SER A 390 -9.04 10.98 7.07
CA SER A 390 -9.26 11.58 8.40
C SER A 390 -8.08 11.42 9.36
N ARG A 391 -7.23 10.41 9.10
CA ARG A 391 -6.02 10.10 9.88
C ARG A 391 -4.75 10.66 9.25
N GLY A 392 -4.87 11.45 8.18
CA GLY A 392 -3.73 12.05 7.48
C GLY A 392 -3.12 11.17 6.38
N GLY A 393 -3.74 10.04 6.06
CA GLY A 393 -3.25 9.09 5.09
C GLY A 393 -3.84 9.23 3.68
N TYR A 394 -3.39 8.33 2.81
CA TYR A 394 -3.81 8.18 1.42
C TYR A 394 -4.38 6.78 1.17
N TYR A 395 -5.34 6.65 0.27
CA TYR A 395 -5.90 5.37 -0.13
C TYR A 395 -5.50 5.01 -1.55
N PHE A 396 -4.91 3.83 -1.75
CA PHE A 396 -4.38 3.38 -3.03
C PHE A 396 -4.98 2.04 -3.46
N LEU A 397 -6.00 2.11 -4.30
CA LEU A 397 -6.82 0.96 -4.70
C LEU A 397 -6.18 0.21 -5.87
N SER A 398 -6.10 -1.12 -5.80
CA SER A 398 -5.61 -1.97 -6.91
C SER A 398 -6.77 -2.60 -7.66
N LEU A 399 -6.86 -2.34 -8.96
CA LEU A 399 -7.69 -3.05 -9.92
C LEU A 399 -7.03 -4.36 -10.36
N THR A 400 -7.83 -5.26 -10.92
CA THR A 400 -7.38 -6.58 -11.38
C THR A 400 -7.79 -6.89 -12.82
N PRO A 401 -7.15 -6.23 -13.81
CA PRO A 401 -7.41 -6.46 -15.22
C PRO A 401 -7.28 -7.92 -15.67
N MET A 402 -8.13 -8.30 -16.62
CA MET A 402 -8.17 -9.62 -17.23
C MET A 402 -6.92 -9.89 -18.09
N GLY A 403 -6.71 -11.14 -18.52
CA GLY A 403 -5.53 -11.53 -19.30
C GLY A 403 -5.32 -10.74 -20.60
N ASP A 404 -6.38 -10.24 -21.23
CA ASP A 404 -6.36 -9.40 -22.43
C ASP A 404 -6.15 -7.90 -22.13
N GLY A 405 -6.16 -7.49 -20.86
CA GLY A 405 -6.05 -6.10 -20.42
C GLY A 405 -7.36 -5.37 -20.22
N THR A 406 -8.51 -6.01 -20.44
CA THR A 406 -9.82 -5.41 -20.14
C THR A 406 -10.00 -5.27 -18.61
N ILE A 407 -10.45 -4.11 -18.13
CA ILE A 407 -10.87 -3.93 -16.72
C ILE A 407 -12.23 -4.61 -16.54
N PRO A 408 -12.40 -5.54 -15.57
CA PRO A 408 -13.66 -6.24 -15.36
C PRO A 408 -14.85 -5.26 -15.16
N PRO A 409 -16.04 -5.53 -15.74
CA PRO A 409 -17.19 -4.63 -15.62
C PRO A 409 -17.58 -4.32 -14.17
N LYS A 410 -17.47 -5.30 -13.27
CA LYS A 410 -17.76 -5.09 -11.84
C LYS A 410 -16.78 -4.13 -11.16
N GLU A 411 -15.52 -4.11 -11.59
CA GLU A 411 -14.54 -3.15 -11.07
C GLU A 411 -14.83 -1.74 -11.55
N LYS A 412 -15.25 -1.58 -12.82
CA LYS A 412 -15.73 -0.29 -13.35
C LYS A 412 -16.97 0.21 -12.61
N GLU A 413 -17.91 -0.66 -12.31
CA GLU A 413 -19.10 -0.33 -11.51
C GLU A 413 -18.70 0.17 -10.11
N ILE A 414 -17.82 -0.55 -9.40
CA ILE A 414 -17.33 -0.13 -8.09
C ILE A 414 -16.63 1.22 -8.16
N CYS A 415 -15.76 1.41 -9.16
CA CYS A 415 -15.08 2.67 -9.42
C CYS A 415 -16.06 3.82 -9.67
N GLY A 416 -17.05 3.61 -10.54
CA GLY A 416 -18.06 4.60 -10.87
C GLY A 416 -18.89 5.03 -9.65
N GLU A 417 -19.23 4.10 -8.75
CA GLU A 417 -19.95 4.41 -7.51
C GLU A 417 -19.09 5.19 -6.50
N ILE A 418 -17.79 4.86 -6.38
CA ILE A 418 -16.85 5.68 -5.59
C ILE A 418 -16.76 7.09 -6.18
N GLY A 419 -16.68 7.19 -7.51
CA GLY A 419 -16.68 8.44 -8.26
C GLY A 419 -17.94 9.29 -8.06
N ASN A 420 -19.11 8.66 -8.10
CA ASN A 420 -20.41 9.28 -7.81
C ASN A 420 -20.40 9.95 -6.44
N TRP A 421 -19.91 9.24 -5.42
CA TRP A 421 -19.80 9.79 -4.08
C TRP A 421 -18.80 10.96 -3.99
N LEU A 422 -17.63 10.83 -4.62
CA LEU A 422 -16.58 11.87 -4.62
C LEU A 422 -16.95 13.12 -5.44
N ARG A 423 -17.83 13.02 -6.44
CA ARG A 423 -18.37 14.20 -7.14
C ARG A 423 -19.17 15.11 -6.21
N VAL A 424 -19.86 14.52 -5.22
CA VAL A 424 -20.64 15.26 -4.22
C VAL A 424 -19.77 15.66 -3.02
N ASN A 425 -19.01 14.71 -2.48
CA ASN A 425 -18.31 14.85 -1.19
C ASN A 425 -16.82 15.17 -1.33
N GLY A 426 -16.32 15.36 -2.55
CA GLY A 426 -14.89 15.54 -2.81
C GLY A 426 -14.26 16.74 -2.10
N ASP A 427 -15.04 17.79 -1.77
CA ASP A 427 -14.55 18.92 -0.98
C ASP A 427 -14.18 18.51 0.47
N ALA A 428 -14.80 17.45 1.00
CA ALA A 428 -14.48 16.88 2.31
C ALA A 428 -13.26 15.93 2.28
N ILE A 429 -12.68 15.68 1.11
CA ILE A 429 -11.54 14.77 0.91
C ILE A 429 -10.34 15.52 0.34
N TYR A 430 -10.47 16.07 -0.87
CA TYR A 430 -9.36 16.66 -1.61
C TYR A 430 -8.89 17.98 -1.01
N GLY A 431 -7.57 18.12 -0.87
CA GLY A 431 -6.94 19.29 -0.26
C GLY A 431 -7.18 19.44 1.24
N THR A 432 -7.86 18.49 1.90
CA THR A 432 -8.08 18.52 3.35
C THR A 432 -6.84 18.07 4.13
N ARG A 433 -6.84 18.33 5.43
CA ARG A 433 -5.85 17.85 6.41
C ARG A 433 -6.58 17.18 7.57
N MET A 434 -5.85 16.36 8.32
CA MET A 434 -6.35 15.76 9.54
C MET A 434 -6.67 16.86 10.56
N TRP A 435 -7.82 16.74 11.23
CA TRP A 435 -8.12 17.54 12.42
C TRP A 435 -7.58 16.86 13.67
N LYS A 436 -7.41 17.60 14.78
CA LYS A 436 -6.89 17.07 16.05
C LYS A 436 -7.70 15.86 16.54
N ILE A 437 -9.03 15.82 16.32
CA ILE A 437 -9.85 14.63 16.56
C ILE A 437 -10.11 13.98 15.20
N ALA A 438 -9.55 12.81 14.94
CA ALA A 438 -9.75 12.14 13.66
C ALA A 438 -11.14 11.47 13.58
N THR A 439 -11.64 10.94 14.69
CA THR A 439 -12.84 10.09 14.71
C THR A 439 -13.70 10.27 15.96
N GLU A 440 -15.01 10.11 15.83
CA GLU A 440 -15.97 10.00 16.94
C GLU A 440 -16.85 8.75 16.77
N GLY A 441 -17.38 8.23 17.88
CA GLY A 441 -18.24 7.05 17.93
C GLY A 441 -17.49 5.73 18.14
N PRO A 442 -18.22 4.60 18.18
CA PRO A 442 -17.63 3.29 18.40
C PRO A 442 -16.77 2.88 17.19
N LEU A 443 -15.45 2.78 17.37
CA LEU A 443 -14.53 2.47 16.27
C LEU A 443 -14.60 0.99 15.85
N GLY A 444 -15.68 0.58 15.18
CA GLY A 444 -15.90 -0.82 14.76
C GLY A 444 -14.96 -1.33 13.66
N THR A 445 -14.21 -0.46 12.99
CA THR A 445 -13.41 -0.79 11.79
C THR A 445 -11.98 -1.24 12.10
N PHE A 446 -11.47 -0.90 13.28
CA PHE A 446 -10.14 -1.26 13.74
C PHE A 446 -10.19 -2.60 14.45
N MET A 447 -9.46 -3.59 13.91
CA MET A 447 -9.49 -4.97 14.36
C MET A 447 -8.12 -5.43 14.84
N TYR A 448 -8.09 -6.05 16.03
CA TYR A 448 -6.91 -6.68 16.59
C TYR A 448 -7.04 -8.20 16.63
N LYS A 449 -6.09 -8.93 16.04
CA LYS A 449 -6.01 -10.40 16.06
C LYS A 449 -4.94 -10.84 17.05
N ALA A 450 -5.36 -11.10 18.29
CA ALA A 450 -4.47 -11.42 19.39
C ALA A 450 -3.62 -12.69 19.18
N ASP A 451 -4.13 -13.66 18.42
CA ASP A 451 -3.43 -14.90 18.05
C ASP A 451 -2.26 -14.67 17.08
N ARG A 452 -2.31 -13.57 16.33
CA ARG A 452 -1.31 -13.20 15.31
C ARG A 452 -0.50 -11.96 15.68
N GLY A 453 -0.90 -11.22 16.71
CA GLY A 453 -0.28 -9.95 17.08
C GLY A 453 -0.40 -8.88 16.00
N ILE A 454 -1.43 -8.95 15.14
CA ILE A 454 -1.62 -8.03 14.01
C ILE A 454 -2.84 -7.14 14.19
N ILE A 455 -2.73 -5.93 13.66
CA ILE A 455 -3.85 -5.01 13.45
C ILE A 455 -4.24 -5.05 11.97
N TYR A 456 -5.52 -4.86 11.68
CA TYR A 456 -5.98 -4.57 10.33
C TYR A 456 -7.27 -3.75 10.36
N TRP A 457 -7.58 -3.13 9.23
CA TRP A 457 -8.78 -2.34 9.04
C TRP A 457 -9.80 -3.11 8.20
N ASP A 458 -11.05 -3.16 8.67
CA ASP A 458 -12.15 -3.85 8.01
C ASP A 458 -13.45 -3.06 8.10
N TYR A 459 -14.11 -2.88 6.96
CA TYR A 459 -15.29 -2.02 6.81
C TYR A 459 -16.54 -2.81 6.41
N ARG A 460 -16.48 -4.15 6.39
CA ARG A 460 -17.59 -5.01 5.89
C ARG A 460 -18.80 -5.14 6.82
N GLU A 461 -18.60 -5.09 8.13
CA GLU A 461 -19.64 -5.50 9.12
C GLU A 461 -19.67 -4.60 10.37
N SER A 462 -19.05 -3.41 10.32
CA SER A 462 -19.09 -2.49 11.46
C SER A 462 -20.48 -1.88 11.59
N ASN A 463 -21.06 -1.81 12.80
CA ASN A 463 -22.17 -0.89 13.07
C ASN A 463 -21.66 0.55 12.85
N LYS A 464 -22.10 1.18 11.76
CA LYS A 464 -21.63 2.49 11.31
C LYS A 464 -22.38 3.66 11.98
N LYS A 465 -23.51 3.39 12.66
CA LYS A 465 -24.29 4.40 13.37
C LYS A 465 -23.46 5.13 14.41
N GLY A 466 -23.54 6.45 14.40
CA GLY A 466 -22.78 7.36 15.26
C GLY A 466 -21.28 7.43 14.96
N GLN A 467 -20.77 6.73 13.95
CA GLN A 467 -19.36 6.84 13.58
C GLN A 467 -19.13 8.04 12.66
N ILE A 468 -18.19 8.90 13.07
CA ILE A 468 -17.83 10.13 12.38
C ILE A 468 -16.33 10.11 12.07
N ARG A 469 -15.97 10.67 10.93
CA ARG A 469 -14.58 10.97 10.54
C ARG A 469 -14.47 12.46 10.25
N PHE A 470 -13.38 13.08 10.68
CA PHE A 470 -13.18 14.51 10.51
C PHE A 470 -12.03 14.84 9.57
N THR A 471 -12.25 15.85 8.73
CA THR A 471 -11.21 16.48 7.93
C THR A 471 -11.38 17.99 7.99
N GLN A 472 -10.34 18.75 7.60
CA GLN A 472 -10.39 20.21 7.63
C GLN A 472 -9.72 20.84 6.40
N LYS A 473 -10.27 21.95 5.91
CA LYS A 473 -9.73 22.75 4.81
C LYS A 473 -10.06 24.21 5.00
N GLY A 474 -9.03 25.05 5.13
CA GLY A 474 -9.24 26.46 5.48
C GLY A 474 -10.02 26.56 6.79
N ASP A 475 -11.11 27.32 6.77
CA ASP A 475 -11.99 27.52 7.94
C ASP A 475 -13.23 26.60 7.90
N SER A 476 -13.25 25.63 6.97
CA SER A 476 -14.25 24.58 6.91
C SER A 476 -13.75 23.32 7.59
N MET A 477 -14.55 22.80 8.50
CA MET A 477 -14.44 21.44 9.03
C MET A 477 -15.47 20.55 8.36
N TYR A 478 -15.12 19.29 8.14
CA TYR A 478 -16.03 18.30 7.62
C TYR A 478 -16.24 17.22 8.66
N ALA A 479 -17.50 16.96 9.00
CA ALA A 479 -17.91 15.83 9.81
C ALA A 479 -18.60 14.81 8.90
N ILE A 480 -17.95 13.67 8.68
CA ILE A 480 -18.38 12.66 7.71
C ILE A 480 -18.94 11.47 8.48
N PHE A 481 -20.26 11.32 8.49
CA PHE A 481 -20.96 10.21 9.12
C PHE A 481 -20.93 8.98 8.23
N LEU A 482 -20.49 7.83 8.74
CA LEU A 482 -20.41 6.60 7.95
C LEU A 482 -21.77 5.93 7.71
N ASP A 483 -22.81 6.38 8.42
CA ASP A 483 -24.20 5.97 8.21
C ASP A 483 -25.16 7.14 8.36
N TRP A 484 -26.40 6.94 7.91
CA TRP A 484 -27.48 7.89 8.09
C TRP A 484 -28.01 7.82 9.51
N GLU A 485 -28.29 8.95 10.14
CA GLU A 485 -29.01 8.99 11.42
C GLU A 485 -30.49 9.33 11.19
N ASP A 486 -31.41 8.57 11.78
CA ASP A 486 -32.84 8.67 11.44
C ASP A 486 -33.51 9.89 12.08
N ASP A 487 -33.12 10.25 13.30
CA ASP A 487 -33.68 11.37 14.06
C ASP A 487 -32.78 12.62 14.02
N GLU A 488 -31.55 12.49 14.51
CA GLU A 488 -30.59 13.58 14.59
C GLU A 488 -29.14 13.09 14.44
N PHE A 489 -28.33 13.88 13.74
CA PHE A 489 -26.88 13.75 13.72
C PHE A 489 -26.30 14.50 14.92
N THR A 490 -25.49 13.82 15.73
CA THR A 490 -24.87 14.39 16.93
C THR A 490 -23.35 14.39 16.77
N ILE A 491 -22.72 15.55 16.92
CA ILE A 491 -21.27 15.75 16.85
C ILE A 491 -20.80 16.33 18.19
N ARG A 492 -20.31 15.47 19.09
CA ARG A 492 -19.86 15.87 20.44
C ARG A 492 -18.63 16.75 20.39
N SER A 493 -17.75 16.47 19.44
CA SER A 493 -16.49 17.20 19.25
C SER A 493 -16.68 18.69 18.91
N LEU A 494 -17.92 19.13 18.61
CA LEU A 494 -18.29 20.52 18.29
C LEU A 494 -19.30 21.13 19.29
N GLY A 495 -19.45 20.56 20.48
CA GLY A 495 -20.11 21.23 21.61
C GLY A 495 -19.43 22.55 21.99
N LYS A 496 -20.18 23.49 22.59
CA LYS A 496 -19.63 24.79 23.01
C LYS A 496 -18.41 24.65 23.93
N ASP A 497 -18.41 23.65 24.80
CA ASP A 497 -17.34 23.42 25.77
C ASP A 497 -16.09 22.82 25.11
N MET A 498 -16.24 22.18 23.95
CA MET A 498 -15.14 21.52 23.20
C MET A 498 -14.40 22.47 22.26
N ILE A 499 -15.07 23.55 21.82
CA ILE A 499 -14.51 24.60 20.95
C ILE A 499 -14.79 26.00 21.54
N PRO A 500 -14.32 26.31 22.76
CA PRO A 500 -14.69 27.54 23.47
C PRO A 500 -14.22 28.83 22.78
N ASN A 501 -13.26 28.72 21.85
CA ASN A 501 -12.66 29.84 21.12
C ASN A 501 -13.12 29.92 19.65
N ALA A 502 -14.16 29.17 19.27
CA ALA A 502 -14.72 29.19 17.93
C ALA A 502 -16.25 29.20 17.93
N THR A 503 -16.83 29.78 16.89
CA THR A 503 -18.27 29.81 16.63
C THR A 503 -18.59 29.12 15.32
N ILE A 504 -19.72 28.40 15.28
CA ILE A 504 -20.26 27.80 14.05
C ILE A 504 -21.06 28.88 13.30
N GLU A 505 -20.61 29.22 12.09
CA GLU A 505 -21.26 30.20 11.22
C GLU A 505 -22.32 29.54 10.33
N SER A 506 -22.02 28.39 9.75
CA SER A 506 -22.95 27.62 8.94
C SER A 506 -22.70 26.12 9.02
N VAL A 507 -23.74 25.34 8.74
CA VAL A 507 -23.70 23.89 8.60
C VAL A 507 -24.49 23.52 7.35
N GLU A 508 -23.85 22.77 6.47
CA GLU A 508 -24.41 22.33 5.19
C GLU A 508 -24.20 20.83 5.03
N LEU A 509 -25.19 20.10 4.51
CA LEU A 509 -25.02 18.70 4.11
C LEU A 509 -24.65 18.68 2.62
N LEU A 510 -23.47 18.15 2.28
CA LEU A 510 -23.03 18.11 0.89
C LEU A 510 -24.00 17.28 0.03
N GLY A 511 -24.32 17.80 -1.16
CA GLY A 511 -25.31 17.19 -2.06
C GLY A 511 -26.76 17.38 -1.66
N HIS A 512 -27.05 18.28 -0.71
CA HIS A 512 -28.40 18.54 -0.24
C HIS A 512 -28.71 20.05 -0.15
N ASP A 513 -29.77 20.49 -0.82
CA ASP A 513 -30.18 21.91 -0.87
C ASP A 513 -31.26 22.25 0.17
N VAL A 514 -31.10 21.80 1.42
CA VAL A 514 -32.04 22.15 2.50
C VAL A 514 -31.37 22.93 3.61
N GLU A 515 -32.13 23.88 4.14
CA GLU A 515 -31.78 24.53 5.39
C GLU A 515 -31.87 23.51 6.54
N LEU A 516 -30.74 23.31 7.22
CA LEU A 516 -30.65 22.36 8.32
C LEU A 516 -31.09 23.02 9.63
N LYS A 517 -31.85 22.27 10.43
CA LYS A 517 -32.18 22.69 11.81
C LYS A 517 -31.06 22.26 12.73
N VAL A 518 -30.30 23.24 13.21
CA VAL A 518 -29.08 23.03 13.98
C VAL A 518 -29.21 23.64 15.38
N LYS A 519 -28.74 22.90 16.39
CA LYS A 519 -28.65 23.36 17.78
C LYS A 519 -27.31 22.97 18.38
N GLN A 520 -26.48 23.97 18.68
CA GLN A 520 -25.25 23.76 19.45
C GLN A 520 -25.56 23.80 20.96
N LYS A 521 -25.42 22.65 21.62
CA LYS A 521 -25.49 22.45 23.08
C LYS A 521 -24.09 22.65 23.69
N ALA A 522 -24.00 22.57 25.02
CA ALA A 522 -22.72 22.63 25.74
C ALA A 522 -21.77 21.50 25.29
N ASP A 523 -22.31 20.29 25.15
CA ASP A 523 -21.58 19.04 24.93
C ASP A 523 -21.64 18.49 23.49
N ALA A 524 -22.46 19.07 22.60
CA ALA A 524 -22.57 18.62 21.22
C ALA A 524 -23.17 19.66 20.26
N LEU A 525 -22.84 19.53 18.98
CA LEU A 525 -23.63 20.06 17.87
C LEU A 525 -24.66 19.03 17.45
N VAL A 526 -25.93 19.40 17.42
CA VAL A 526 -27.04 18.53 17.01
C VAL A 526 -27.70 19.08 15.76
N ILE A 527 -27.87 18.23 14.75
CA ILE A 527 -28.45 18.56 13.45
C ILE A 527 -29.64 17.62 13.24
N GLN A 528 -30.84 18.17 13.06
CA GLN A 528 -32.00 17.35 12.76
C GLN A 528 -31.82 16.70 11.37
N SER A 529 -32.08 15.40 11.28
CA SER A 529 -31.98 14.68 10.02
C SER A 529 -33.00 15.21 9.00
N PRO A 530 -32.57 15.57 7.77
CA PRO A 530 -33.52 15.94 6.74
C PRO A 530 -34.28 14.70 6.26
N SER A 531 -35.38 14.89 5.52
CA SER A 531 -36.27 13.78 5.15
C SER A 531 -35.73 12.87 4.04
N LYS A 532 -34.64 13.25 3.37
CA LYS A 532 -34.06 12.51 2.25
C LYS A 532 -32.53 12.44 2.34
N LYS A 533 -32.01 11.29 1.93
CA LYS A 533 -30.56 11.06 1.76
C LYS A 533 -30.10 11.70 0.45
N PRO A 534 -28.95 12.39 0.40
CA PRO A 534 -28.41 12.95 -0.85
C PRO A 534 -27.80 11.87 -1.76
N HIS A 535 -27.36 10.73 -1.19
CA HIS A 535 -26.77 9.58 -1.88
C HIS A 535 -26.74 8.35 -0.96
N ASN A 536 -26.18 7.23 -1.43
CA ASN A 536 -26.25 5.93 -0.76
C ASN A 536 -25.15 5.65 0.28
N TYR A 537 -24.04 6.40 0.25
CA TYR A 537 -22.88 6.20 1.11
C TYR A 537 -22.65 7.40 2.03
N ALA A 538 -21.78 7.26 3.03
CA ALA A 538 -21.42 8.23 4.07
C ALA A 538 -21.72 9.74 3.81
N TYR A 539 -22.15 10.48 4.83
CA TYR A 539 -22.76 11.81 4.69
C TYR A 539 -21.87 12.89 5.28
N ALA A 540 -21.37 13.80 4.44
CA ALA A 540 -20.45 14.85 4.86
C ALA A 540 -21.18 16.17 5.16
N PHE A 541 -21.06 16.63 6.40
CA PHE A 541 -21.44 17.98 6.78
C PHE A 541 -20.26 18.92 6.65
N LYS A 542 -20.41 20.00 5.90
CA LYS A 542 -19.47 21.12 5.86
C LYS A 542 -19.87 22.14 6.92
N ILE A 543 -18.94 22.44 7.81
CA ILE A 543 -19.17 23.27 8.99
C ILE A 543 -18.18 24.43 8.93
N LYS A 544 -18.68 25.64 8.71
CA LYS A 544 -17.84 26.85 8.68
C LYS A 544 -17.64 27.34 10.10
N LEU A 545 -16.38 27.42 10.52
CA LEU A 545 -15.99 27.82 11.87
C LEU A 545 -15.28 29.17 11.79
N VAL A 546 -15.60 30.08 12.71
CA VAL A 546 -14.92 31.37 12.89
C VAL A 546 -14.25 31.38 14.26
N GLY A 547 -12.95 31.68 14.30
CA GLY A 547 -12.14 31.62 15.52
C GLY A 547 -11.18 30.44 15.53
N ASP A 548 -10.60 30.15 16.71
CA ASP A 548 -9.61 29.09 16.89
C ASP A 548 -10.28 27.79 17.35
N VAL A 549 -10.14 26.74 16.54
CA VAL A 549 -10.72 25.40 16.76
C VAL A 549 -9.68 24.41 17.31
N GLY A 550 -8.50 24.90 17.71
CA GLY A 550 -7.31 24.11 18.01
C GLY A 550 -6.58 23.68 16.74
N ASP A 551 -5.32 23.27 16.92
CA ASP A 551 -4.32 23.18 15.85
C ASP A 551 -4.82 22.49 14.57
N LYS A 552 -4.77 23.27 13.47
CA LYS A 552 -4.74 22.75 12.11
C LYS A 552 -3.39 22.06 11.95
N MET A 553 -3.38 20.73 11.93
CA MET A 553 -2.14 20.01 11.66
C MET A 553 -1.87 20.09 10.16
N VAL A 554 -1.01 21.03 9.78
CA VAL A 554 -0.56 21.22 8.41
C VAL A 554 0.17 19.93 8.00
N ALA A 555 -0.19 19.33 6.85
CA ALA A 555 0.64 18.25 6.31
C ALA A 555 2.05 18.81 6.11
N GLY A 556 3.03 18.17 6.74
CA GLY A 556 4.41 18.62 6.72
C GLY A 556 4.89 19.37 7.98
N GLN A 557 4.03 19.64 8.97
CA GLN A 557 4.54 19.83 10.34
C GLN A 557 4.65 18.44 10.98
N PRO A 558 5.88 17.93 11.19
CA PRO A 558 6.03 16.70 11.93
C PRO A 558 5.50 16.91 13.34
N PHE A 559 4.54 16.07 13.70
CA PHE A 559 4.23 15.87 15.09
C PHE A 559 5.52 15.36 15.77
N THR A 560 5.83 15.86 16.98
CA THR A 560 7.09 15.76 17.72
C THR A 560 8.36 15.39 16.91
N MET A 561 9.03 16.43 16.46
CA MET A 561 10.35 16.52 15.81
C MET A 561 11.53 15.77 16.47
N ALA A 562 11.34 15.06 17.58
CA ALA A 562 12.47 14.63 18.42
C ALA A 562 13.35 13.55 17.76
N GLU A 563 12.76 12.61 17.00
CA GLU A 563 13.53 11.51 16.37
C GLU A 563 13.74 11.70 14.87
N GLU A 564 12.84 12.41 14.18
CA GLU A 564 13.01 12.69 12.75
C GLU A 564 14.22 13.58 12.48
N SER A 565 14.60 14.43 13.44
CA SER A 565 15.78 15.30 13.39
C SER A 565 17.08 14.62 13.85
N MET A 566 17.01 13.45 14.49
CA MET A 566 18.19 12.70 14.92
C MET A 566 18.81 11.96 13.76
N THR A 567 20.12 12.07 13.57
CA THR A 567 20.91 11.22 12.65
C THR A 567 20.72 9.74 12.97
N TYR A 568 20.98 8.85 12.02
CA TYR A 568 20.95 7.40 12.29
C TYR A 568 21.90 6.99 13.44
N ASP A 569 23.02 7.68 13.61
CA ASP A 569 23.97 7.42 14.70
C ASP A 569 23.38 7.82 16.06
N GLU A 570 22.68 8.95 16.13
CA GLU A 570 21.97 9.38 17.34
C GLU A 570 20.82 8.43 17.69
N ILE A 571 20.06 7.97 16.68
CA ILE A 571 19.00 6.96 16.86
C ILE A 571 19.61 5.67 17.40
N ASP A 572 20.74 5.24 16.82
CA ASP A 572 21.45 4.04 17.25
C ASP A 572 21.97 4.15 18.69
N GLN A 573 22.53 5.30 19.07
CA GLN A 573 22.99 5.56 20.42
C GLN A 573 21.84 5.57 21.43
N LYS A 574 20.71 6.22 21.09
CA LYS A 574 19.52 6.31 21.95
C LYS A 574 18.89 4.93 22.20
N HIS A 575 18.77 4.11 21.16
CA HIS A 575 17.95 2.89 21.21
C HIS A 575 18.74 1.58 21.29
N PHE A 576 19.99 1.53 20.81
CA PHE A 576 20.70 0.26 20.64
C PHE A 576 21.97 0.12 21.47
N LYS A 577 22.47 1.19 22.13
CA LYS A 577 23.66 1.18 23.01
C LYS A 577 24.73 0.16 22.58
N ARG A 578 25.20 0.27 21.33
CA ARG A 578 26.27 -0.60 20.81
C ARG A 578 27.60 -0.26 21.45
#